data_AF-A0A6A4AHH8-F1
#
_entry.id   AF-A0A6A4AHH8-F1
#
_cell.length_a   1.000
_cell.length_b   1.000
_cell.length_c   1.000
_cell.angle_alpha   90.00
_cell.angle_beta   90.00
_cell.angle_gamma   90.00
#
_symmetry.space_group_name_H-M   'P 1'
#
loop_
_entity.id
_entity.type
_entity.pdbx_description
1 polymer ?
#
loop_
_entity_poly.entity_id
_entity_poly.type
_entity_poly.pdbx_seq_one_letter_code
_entity_poly.pdbx_strand_id
1 'polypeptide(L)'
;MIQNVLTCAALFYAATFIDRTGAAAYLLEVVNNLIGLVLHSALLVPYHSWRISHRKHHSNTGSCKIDEVFVPMTRFVLASSWNETLEDSPLYQLYRIAFMLVVGWMTGYLFVNATGPTKYWVAEPLQPELGHLRRPQVLDDRAERHLPRSHAARAGRARA
;
A
#
# COMPACT_ATOMS: atom_id res chain seq x y z
N MET A 1 -32.27 -45.34 -11.54
CA MET A 1 -32.06 -44.01 -12.17
C MET A 1 -32.56 -42.86 -11.29
N ILE A 2 -33.76 -42.94 -10.70
CA ILE A 2 -34.34 -41.86 -9.85
C ILE A 2 -33.47 -41.55 -8.62
N GLN A 3 -32.94 -42.58 -7.94
CA GLN A 3 -32.03 -42.37 -6.80
C GLN A 3 -30.83 -41.50 -7.17
N ASN A 4 -30.14 -41.78 -8.29
CA ASN A 4 -28.96 -41.02 -8.70
C ASN A 4 -29.29 -39.54 -8.99
N VAL A 5 -30.48 -39.25 -9.54
CA VAL A 5 -30.92 -37.88 -9.82
C VAL A 5 -31.20 -37.11 -8.51
N LEU A 6 -31.82 -37.76 -7.53
CA LEU A 6 -32.04 -37.17 -6.20
C LEU A 6 -30.72 -36.91 -5.46
N THR A 7 -29.76 -37.84 -5.55
CA THR A 7 -28.42 -37.64 -4.97
C THR A 7 -27.71 -36.45 -5.60
N CYS A 8 -27.73 -36.32 -6.93
CA CYS A 8 -27.13 -35.18 -7.63
C CYS A 8 -27.80 -33.84 -7.25
N ALA A 9 -29.13 -33.81 -7.16
CA ALA A 9 -29.85 -32.60 -6.77
C ALA A 9 -29.55 -32.18 -5.32
N ALA A 10 -29.47 -33.15 -4.39
CA ALA A 10 -29.10 -32.89 -3.00
C ALA A 10 -27.68 -32.34 -2.87
N LEU A 11 -26.71 -32.90 -3.61
CA LEU A 11 -25.33 -32.42 -3.63
C LEU A 11 -25.22 -31.00 -4.20
N PHE A 12 -25.95 -30.69 -5.28
CA PHE A 12 -25.97 -29.35 -5.87
C PHE A 12 -26.61 -28.32 -4.92
N TYR A 13 -27.70 -28.69 -4.26
CA TYR A 13 -28.35 -27.83 -3.26
C TYR A 13 -27.42 -27.58 -2.05
N ALA A 14 -26.73 -28.62 -1.57
CA ALA A 14 -25.75 -28.48 -0.49
C ALA A 14 -24.58 -27.55 -0.89
N ALA A 15 -24.02 -27.71 -2.11
CA ALA A 15 -22.95 -26.86 -2.60
C ALA A 15 -23.38 -25.38 -2.68
N THR A 16 -24.55 -25.11 -3.26
CA THR A 16 -25.06 -23.72 -3.35
C THR A 16 -25.43 -23.12 -1.99
N PHE A 17 -25.87 -23.94 -1.03
CA PHE A 17 -26.10 -23.51 0.35
C PHE A 17 -24.79 -23.14 1.05
N ILE A 18 -23.73 -23.94 0.88
CA ILE A 18 -22.39 -23.66 1.41
C ILE A 18 -21.83 -22.37 0.80
N ASP A 19 -21.98 -22.18 -0.51
CA ASP A 19 -21.53 -20.96 -1.20
C ASP A 19 -22.31 -19.72 -0.73
N ARG A 20 -23.64 -19.82 -0.58
CA ARG A 20 -24.47 -18.70 -0.09
C ARG A 20 -24.20 -18.33 1.36
N THR A 21 -23.91 -19.32 2.20
CA THR A 21 -23.56 -19.05 3.61
C THR A 21 -22.15 -18.51 3.76
N GLY A 22 -21.30 -18.64 2.73
CA GLY A 22 -19.91 -18.20 2.78
C GLY A 22 -19.08 -18.96 3.82
N ALA A 23 -19.58 -20.09 4.34
CA ALA A 23 -18.94 -20.83 5.43
C ALA A 23 -17.51 -21.25 5.06
N ALA A 24 -17.30 -21.68 3.81
CA ALA A 24 -15.98 -22.00 3.29
C ALA A 24 -15.04 -20.78 3.28
N ALA A 25 -15.53 -19.62 2.84
CA ALA A 25 -14.74 -18.38 2.82
C ALA A 25 -14.36 -17.91 4.23
N TYR A 26 -15.28 -18.02 5.20
CA TYR A 26 -15.02 -17.72 6.60
C TYR A 26 -13.95 -18.64 7.19
N LEU A 27 -14.05 -19.96 6.97
CA LEU A 27 -13.06 -20.91 7.45
C LEU A 27 -11.67 -20.64 6.86
N LEU A 28 -11.59 -20.33 5.55
CA LEU A 28 -10.34 -19.96 4.91
C LEU A 28 -9.77 -18.65 5.48
N GLU A 29 -10.61 -17.65 5.77
CA GLU A 29 -10.17 -16.41 6.42
C GLU A 29 -9.63 -16.68 7.83
N VAL A 30 -10.30 -17.52 8.63
CA VAL A 30 -9.82 -17.88 9.98
C VAL A 30 -8.46 -18.59 9.90
N VAL A 31 -8.31 -19.56 9.01
CA VAL A 31 -7.03 -20.27 8.81
C VAL A 31 -5.94 -19.29 8.37
N ASN A 32 -6.21 -18.41 7.42
CA ASN A 32 -5.26 -17.40 6.95
C ASN A 32 -4.84 -16.44 8.07
N ASN A 33 -5.79 -16.02 8.91
CA ASN A 33 -5.50 -15.16 10.06
C ASN A 33 -4.68 -15.90 11.12
N LEU A 34 -4.92 -17.19 11.34
CA LEU A 34 -4.17 -18.01 12.29
C LEU A 34 -2.72 -18.21 11.84
N ILE A 35 -2.53 -18.61 10.58
CA ILE A 35 -1.20 -18.77 9.97
C ILE A 35 -0.46 -17.42 9.99
N GLY A 36 -1.16 -16.35 9.60
CA GLY A 36 -0.64 -15.00 9.65
C GLY A 36 -0.18 -14.61 11.05
N LEU A 37 -1.01 -14.84 12.07
CA LEU A 37 -0.69 -14.57 13.46
C LEU A 37 0.57 -15.33 13.92
N VAL A 38 0.65 -16.63 13.65
CA VAL A 38 1.79 -17.47 14.09
C VAL A 38 3.09 -17.04 13.41
N LEU A 39 3.10 -16.92 12.07
CA LEU A 39 4.30 -16.57 11.32
C LEU A 39 4.80 -15.16 11.65
N HIS A 40 3.89 -14.18 11.78
CA HIS A 40 4.29 -12.82 12.12
C HIS A 40 4.73 -12.69 13.57
N SER A 41 4.14 -13.46 14.49
CA SER A 41 4.63 -13.53 15.88
C SER A 41 6.05 -14.08 15.95
N ALA A 42 6.40 -15.06 15.12
CA ALA A 42 7.78 -15.58 15.03
C ALA A 42 8.78 -14.53 14.53
N LEU A 43 8.32 -13.56 13.73
CA LEU A 43 9.12 -12.42 13.26
C LEU A 43 9.02 -11.18 14.18
N LEU A 44 8.34 -11.31 15.33
CA LEU A 44 8.02 -10.21 16.25
C LEU A 44 7.17 -9.08 15.62
N VAL A 45 6.51 -9.36 14.50
CA VAL A 45 5.66 -8.41 13.78
C VAL A 45 4.22 -8.50 14.30
N PRO A 46 3.61 -7.40 14.77
CA PRO A 46 2.19 -7.42 15.18
C PRO A 46 1.28 -7.63 13.95
N TYR A 47 0.78 -8.85 13.79
CA TYR A 47 0.03 -9.29 12.60
C TYR A 47 -1.14 -8.36 12.24
N HIS A 48 -1.97 -7.98 13.21
CA HIS A 48 -3.16 -7.17 12.95
C HIS A 48 -2.81 -5.76 12.45
N SER A 49 -1.84 -5.12 13.12
CA SER A 49 -1.32 -3.80 12.72
C SER A 49 -0.70 -3.84 11.33
N TRP A 50 0.14 -4.86 11.06
CA TRP A 50 0.75 -5.09 9.76
C TRP A 50 -0.29 -5.32 8.67
N ARG A 51 -1.30 -6.17 8.88
CA ARG A 51 -2.38 -6.43 7.91
C ARG A 51 -3.10 -5.14 7.49
N ILE A 52 -3.36 -4.24 8.44
CA ILE A 52 -4.04 -2.96 8.19
C ILE A 52 -3.12 -1.99 7.46
N SER A 53 -1.90 -1.76 7.96
CA SER A 53 -0.97 -0.80 7.36
C SER A 53 -0.53 -1.25 5.97
N HIS A 54 -0.30 -2.54 5.77
CA HIS A 54 0.06 -3.13 4.49
C HIS A 54 -1.06 -2.98 3.45
N ARG A 55 -2.33 -3.16 3.83
CA ARG A 55 -3.47 -2.86 2.95
C ARG A 55 -3.50 -1.39 2.53
N LYS A 56 -3.24 -0.47 3.47
CA LYS A 56 -3.18 0.97 3.18
C LYS A 56 -2.02 1.31 2.25
N HIS A 57 -0.84 0.72 2.48
CA HIS A 57 0.31 0.87 1.60
C HIS A 57 -0.01 0.42 0.17
N HIS A 58 -0.60 -0.75 -0.01
CA HIS A 58 -1.00 -1.23 -1.35
C HIS A 58 -2.04 -0.32 -2.01
N SER A 59 -2.98 0.23 -1.25
CA SER A 59 -3.95 1.20 -1.77
C SER A 59 -3.30 2.53 -2.18
N ASN A 60 -2.17 2.88 -1.58
CA ASN A 60 -1.54 4.21 -1.68
C ASN A 60 -0.13 4.16 -2.27
N THR A 61 0.27 3.05 -2.89
CA THR A 61 1.67 2.76 -3.26
C THR A 61 2.21 3.85 -4.18
N GLY A 62 3.37 4.39 -3.83
CA GLY A 62 4.05 5.43 -4.63
C GLY A 62 3.51 6.84 -4.43
N SER A 63 2.58 7.05 -3.49
CA SER A 63 2.14 8.39 -3.11
C SER A 63 3.01 8.99 -2.02
N CYS A 64 3.70 10.10 -2.33
CA CYS A 64 4.52 10.82 -1.35
C CYS A 64 3.71 11.45 -0.19
N LYS A 65 2.37 11.49 -0.28
CA LYS A 65 1.51 12.19 0.69
C LYS A 65 0.73 11.25 1.61
N ILE A 66 0.28 10.11 1.08
CA ILE A 66 -0.70 9.25 1.76
C ILE A 66 -0.25 7.80 1.96
N ASP A 67 0.89 7.37 1.37
CA ASP A 67 1.51 6.08 1.73
C ASP A 67 1.92 6.12 3.22
N GLU A 68 1.81 5.00 3.93
CA GLU A 68 1.95 4.92 5.41
C GLU A 68 3.30 4.38 5.89
N VAL A 69 4.01 3.59 5.06
CA VAL A 69 5.19 2.82 5.51
C VAL A 69 6.40 3.02 4.60
N PHE A 70 6.16 3.22 3.30
CA PHE A 70 7.23 3.36 2.30
C PHE A 70 7.04 4.63 1.49
N VAL A 71 7.13 5.78 2.17
CA VAL A 71 7.02 7.08 1.49
C VAL A 71 8.25 7.27 0.60
N PRO A 72 8.09 7.45 -0.74
CA PRO A 72 9.22 7.65 -1.63
C PRO A 72 9.97 8.94 -1.30
N MET A 73 11.31 8.86 -1.28
CA MET A 73 12.16 10.02 -1.03
C MET A 73 12.03 11.04 -2.17
N THR A 74 12.14 12.33 -1.82
CA THR A 74 12.13 13.40 -2.84
C THR A 74 13.46 13.40 -3.59
N ARG A 75 13.41 13.72 -4.88
CA ARG A 75 14.56 13.78 -5.81
C ARG A 75 15.78 14.58 -5.34
N PHE A 76 15.60 15.51 -4.39
CA PHE A 76 16.70 16.26 -3.78
C PHE A 76 17.60 15.39 -2.89
N VAL A 77 17.01 14.44 -2.16
CA VAL A 77 17.73 13.48 -1.30
C VAL A 77 18.31 12.33 -2.12
N LEU A 78 17.70 12.04 -3.28
CA LEU A 78 18.15 11.00 -4.20
C LEU A 78 19.46 11.37 -4.93
N ALA A 79 19.89 12.62 -4.98
CA ALA A 79 21.09 12.98 -5.75
C ALA A 79 22.41 12.74 -4.98
N SER A 80 22.38 12.56 -3.66
CA SER A 80 23.56 12.62 -2.80
C SER A 80 24.02 11.28 -2.21
N SER A 81 23.33 10.16 -2.48
CA SER A 81 23.49 8.93 -1.69
C SER A 81 23.50 7.60 -2.49
N TRP A 82 23.92 7.58 -3.76
CA TRP A 82 23.72 6.38 -4.61
C TRP A 82 25.03 5.73 -5.06
N ASN A 83 25.19 4.45 -4.70
CA ASN A 83 26.12 3.53 -5.34
C ASN A 83 25.35 2.28 -5.78
N GLU A 84 24.72 2.37 -6.95
CA GLU A 84 23.83 1.35 -7.53
C GLU A 84 24.45 -0.07 -7.49
N THR A 85 25.76 -0.18 -7.65
CA THR A 85 26.48 -1.46 -7.70
C THR A 85 26.45 -2.26 -6.38
N LEU A 86 26.28 -1.60 -5.23
CA LEU A 86 26.20 -2.31 -3.94
C LEU A 86 24.78 -2.75 -3.60
N GLU A 87 23.77 -2.05 -4.12
CA GLU A 87 22.36 -2.33 -3.83
C GLU A 87 21.90 -3.68 -4.36
N ASP A 88 22.43 -4.08 -5.52
CA ASP A 88 22.08 -5.35 -6.16
C ASP A 88 22.79 -6.57 -5.54
N SER A 89 23.75 -6.36 -4.62
CA SER A 89 24.47 -7.48 -4.03
C SER A 89 23.56 -8.28 -3.07
N PRO A 90 23.48 -9.61 -3.20
CA PRO A 90 22.55 -10.43 -2.42
C PRO A 90 22.83 -10.36 -0.91
N LEU A 91 24.10 -10.20 -0.53
CA LEU A 91 24.50 -10.02 0.87
C LEU A 91 24.04 -8.67 1.43
N TYR A 92 24.13 -7.59 0.65
CA TYR A 92 23.66 -6.28 1.09
C TYR A 92 22.14 -6.22 1.18
N GLN A 93 21.41 -6.88 0.28
CA GLN A 93 19.96 -7.01 0.40
C GLN A 93 19.55 -7.78 1.65
N LEU A 94 20.23 -8.89 1.97
CA LEU A 94 19.98 -9.64 3.20
C LEU A 94 20.25 -8.79 4.44
N TYR A 95 21.37 -8.05 4.45
CA TYR A 95 21.69 -7.10 5.52
C TYR A 95 20.61 -6.02 5.65
N ARG A 96 20.17 -5.41 4.54
CA ARG A 96 19.08 -4.41 4.54
C ARG A 96 17.78 -4.97 5.08
N ILE A 97 17.40 -6.19 4.71
CA ILE A 97 16.19 -6.86 5.21
C ILE A 97 16.31 -7.12 6.71
N ALA A 98 17.44 -7.65 7.18
CA ALA A 98 17.66 -7.91 8.61
C ALA A 98 17.64 -6.60 9.41
N PHE A 99 18.30 -5.55 8.92
CA PHE A 99 18.31 -4.23 9.56
C PHE A 99 16.92 -3.59 9.56
N MET A 100 16.17 -3.67 8.46
CA MET A 100 14.81 -3.17 8.39
C MET A 100 13.88 -3.95 9.32
N LEU A 101 14.02 -5.27 9.44
CA LEU A 101 13.17 -6.11 10.29
C LEU A 101 13.44 -5.88 11.79
N VAL A 102 14.70 -5.68 12.18
CA VAL A 102 15.11 -5.53 13.59
C VAL A 102 15.12 -4.07 14.04
N VAL A 103 15.71 -3.18 13.26
CA VAL A 103 15.89 -1.77 13.68
C VAL A 103 14.79 -0.89 13.10
N GLY A 104 14.54 -0.99 11.79
CA GLY A 104 13.55 -0.16 11.11
C GLY A 104 12.13 -0.39 11.62
N TRP A 105 11.70 -1.63 11.66
CA TRP A 105 10.33 -2.03 12.01
C TRP A 105 10.10 -2.00 13.52
N MET A 106 10.91 -2.72 14.31
CA MET A 106 10.72 -2.76 15.78
C MET A 106 10.96 -1.42 16.41
N THR A 107 12.10 -0.78 16.15
CA THR A 107 12.51 0.43 16.88
C THR A 107 12.02 1.69 16.18
N GLY A 108 12.25 1.78 14.87
CA GLY A 108 11.93 2.97 14.09
C GLY A 108 10.42 3.20 13.91
N TYR A 109 9.68 2.19 13.44
CA TYR A 109 8.28 2.35 13.07
C TYR A 109 7.32 2.17 14.26
N LEU A 110 7.46 1.12 15.06
CA LEU A 110 6.51 0.85 16.14
C LEU A 110 6.63 1.82 17.32
N PHE A 111 7.84 2.22 17.73
CA PHE A 111 8.01 3.14 18.86
C PHE A 111 8.06 4.61 18.44
N VAL A 112 8.67 4.91 17.29
CA VAL A 112 9.00 6.29 16.91
C VAL A 112 8.27 6.73 15.63
N ASN A 113 7.58 5.83 14.91
CA ASN A 113 6.95 6.10 13.62
C ASN A 113 7.88 6.88 12.64
N ALA A 114 9.19 6.59 12.70
CA ALA A 114 10.24 7.39 12.05
C ALA A 114 10.16 7.36 10.52
N THR A 115 9.70 6.25 9.95
CA THR A 115 9.48 6.09 8.49
C THR A 115 8.04 6.42 8.08
N GLY A 116 7.21 6.86 9.02
CA GLY A 116 5.83 7.24 8.77
C GLY A 116 5.70 8.59 8.08
N PRO A 117 4.50 8.91 7.57
CA PRO A 117 4.30 10.09 6.74
C PRO A 117 4.24 11.35 7.60
N THR A 118 4.68 12.49 7.04
CA THR A 118 4.76 13.78 7.76
C THR A 118 3.40 14.29 8.26
N LYS A 119 2.29 13.76 7.74
CA LYS A 119 0.92 14.11 8.16
C LYS A 119 0.61 13.81 9.63
N TYR A 120 1.36 12.90 10.28
CA TYR A 120 1.18 12.61 11.71
C TYR A 120 2.00 13.52 12.63
N TRP A 121 2.95 14.24 12.04
CA TRP A 121 3.92 15.06 12.77
C TRP A 121 3.61 16.56 12.66
N VAL A 122 2.86 16.97 11.64
CA VAL A 122 2.52 18.37 11.37
C VAL A 122 1.01 18.55 11.58
N ALA A 123 0.62 19.40 12.53
CA ALA A 123 -0.77 19.75 12.74
C ALA A 123 -1.32 20.50 11.51
N GLU A 124 -2.51 20.11 11.05
CA GLU A 124 -3.23 20.67 9.90
C GLU A 124 -3.31 22.22 9.81
N PRO A 125 -3.29 23.03 10.90
CA PRO A 125 -3.40 24.49 10.78
C PRO A 125 -2.27 25.17 9.98
N LEU A 126 -1.13 24.50 9.74
CA LEU A 126 0.02 25.07 9.03
C LEU A 126 0.23 24.49 7.62
N GLN A 127 -0.63 23.57 7.18
CA GLN A 127 -0.54 22.92 5.86
C GLN A 127 -0.72 23.88 4.66
N PRO A 128 -1.64 24.88 4.68
CA PRO A 128 -1.83 25.80 3.55
C PRO A 128 -0.59 26.69 3.29
N GLU A 129 0.08 27.10 4.35
CA GLU A 129 1.23 28.02 4.33
C GLU A 129 2.58 27.30 4.04
N LEU A 130 2.62 25.96 3.98
CA LEU A 130 3.83 25.23 3.55
C LEU A 130 3.70 24.64 2.15
N GLY A 131 2.49 24.68 1.55
CA GLY A 131 2.25 24.25 0.18
C GLY A 131 2.96 25.09 -0.89
N HIS A 132 3.26 26.36 -0.58
CA HIS A 132 3.97 27.26 -1.50
C HIS A 132 5.50 27.15 -1.39
N LEU A 133 6.04 26.78 -0.23
CA LEU A 133 7.48 26.56 -0.02
C LEU A 133 7.94 25.15 -0.42
N ARG A 134 7.00 24.19 -0.54
CA ARG A 134 7.25 22.82 -0.98
C ARG A 134 6.61 22.55 -2.36
N ARG A 135 6.84 23.42 -3.35
CA ARG A 135 6.65 23.06 -4.76
C ARG A 135 7.97 22.53 -5.33
N PRO A 136 8.24 21.22 -5.27
CA PRO A 136 9.20 20.67 -6.20
C PRO A 136 8.46 20.64 -7.56
N GLN A 137 8.94 21.41 -8.54
CA GLN A 137 8.40 21.67 -9.90
C GLN A 137 8.06 20.45 -10.80
N VAL A 138 7.75 19.28 -10.26
CA VAL A 138 7.44 18.06 -11.03
C VAL A 138 6.25 17.37 -10.37
N LEU A 139 5.09 18.02 -10.49
CA LEU A 139 3.77 17.44 -10.30
C LEU A 139 2.79 18.14 -11.25
N ASP A 140 3.13 18.25 -12.54
CA ASP A 140 2.18 18.75 -13.54
C ASP A 140 1.99 17.79 -14.74
N ASP A 141 3.00 17.00 -15.12
CA ASP A 141 2.88 16.15 -16.33
C ASP A 141 1.88 14.98 -16.23
N ARG A 142 1.42 14.61 -15.03
CA ARG A 142 0.46 13.50 -14.83
C ARG A 142 -0.97 13.98 -14.56
N ALA A 143 -1.16 15.24 -14.15
CA ALA A 143 -2.48 15.83 -13.97
C ALA A 143 -3.11 16.24 -15.31
N GLU A 144 -2.28 16.60 -16.29
CA GLU A 144 -2.71 16.94 -17.66
C GLU A 144 -3.30 15.75 -18.45
N ARG A 145 -3.00 14.49 -18.08
CA ARG A 145 -3.48 13.30 -18.81
C ARG A 145 -4.94 12.95 -18.58
N HIS A 146 -5.60 13.53 -17.57
CA HIS A 146 -6.97 13.16 -17.19
C HIS A 146 -7.99 14.32 -17.31
N LEU A 147 -7.58 15.48 -17.82
CA LEU A 147 -8.52 16.54 -18.17
C LEU A 147 -9.25 16.17 -19.48
N PRO A 148 -10.59 16.18 -19.52
CA PRO A 148 -11.32 16.00 -20.76
C PRO A 148 -10.91 17.09 -21.76
N ARG A 149 -10.52 16.67 -22.97
CA ARG A 149 -10.15 17.55 -24.11
C ARG A 149 -11.37 18.32 -24.65
N SER A 150 -12.02 19.15 -23.85
CA SER A 150 -13.15 19.97 -24.28
C SER A 150 -12.88 21.48 -24.30
N HIS A 151 -11.73 21.95 -23.83
CA HIS A 151 -11.44 23.40 -23.76
C HIS A 151 -10.30 23.93 -24.65
N ALA A 152 -9.62 23.09 -25.43
CA ALA A 152 -8.54 23.54 -26.31
C ALA A 152 -8.99 24.17 -27.65
N ALA A 153 -10.29 24.20 -27.97
CA ALA A 153 -10.77 24.63 -29.29
C ALA A 153 -11.30 26.08 -29.37
N ARG A 154 -11.28 26.87 -28.28
CA ARG A 154 -11.93 28.21 -28.27
C ARG A 154 -11.00 29.41 -28.06
N ALA A 155 -9.69 29.24 -28.26
CA ALA A 155 -8.71 30.32 -28.10
C ALA A 155 -8.02 30.76 -29.41
N GLY A 156 -8.58 30.41 -30.59
CA GLY A 156 -7.99 30.68 -31.91
C GLY A 156 -8.81 31.55 -32.86
N ARG A 157 -9.93 32.14 -32.42
CA ARG A 157 -10.76 33.05 -33.25
C ARG A 157 -11.19 34.29 -32.45
N ALA A 158 -10.24 35.15 -32.16
CA ALA A 158 -10.50 36.55 -31.81
C ALA A 158 -9.18 37.33 -31.90
N ARG A 159 -8.77 37.66 -33.12
CA ARG A 159 -7.95 38.84 -33.44
C ARG A 159 -8.07 39.08 -34.94
N ALA A 160 -8.74 40.18 -35.24
CA ALA A 160 -8.67 40.89 -36.51
C ALA A 160 -7.25 41.45 -36.72
#